data_AF-A0A3R9PNS0-F1
#
_entry.id   AF-A0A3R9PNS0-F1
#
_cell.length_a   1.000
_cell.length_b   1.000
_cell.length_c   1.000
_cell.angle_alpha   90.00
_cell.angle_beta   90.00
_cell.angle_gamma   90.00
#
_symmetry.space_group_name_H-M   'P 1'
#
loop_
_entity.id
_entity.type
_entity.pdbx_description
1 polymer ?
#
loop_
_entity_poly.entity_id
_entity_poly.type
_entity_poly.pdbx_seq_one_letter_code
_entity_poly.pdbx_strand_id
1 'polypeptide(L)'
;MKLIEVFELVENHSDLKPYVEKILKKYKKTNCSYLESLNHLAYLLYLYGQKELAKKLLDILLQIPFEGDYNSWTFVESSIVLLAYMEKQTENQVSIYQNLLLSPLDSGEESTRKIRRRVHQRFLNGDTLEQKLAKIEQASTFTSEIEWRLLYLADLLKLQLFSAESTLDEADIQSKIEEQIERLQSFIKEQGIVSLFPFKG
;
A
#
# COMPACT_ATOMS: atom_id res chain seq x y z
N MET A 1 6.79 11.79 12.97
CA MET A 1 5.87 12.94 12.99
C MET A 1 4.51 12.49 13.48
N LYS A 2 3.71 13.39 14.07
CA LYS A 2 2.32 13.07 14.40
C LYS A 2 1.49 13.01 13.12
N LEU A 3 0.44 12.18 13.12
CA LEU A 3 -0.49 12.02 11.98
C LEU A 3 -1.01 13.35 11.43
N ILE A 4 -1.40 14.27 12.32
CA ILE A 4 -1.95 15.57 11.91
C ILE A 4 -0.93 16.42 11.14
N GLU A 5 0.35 16.41 11.56
CA GLU A 5 1.42 17.16 10.92
C GLU A 5 1.69 16.61 9.51
N VAL A 6 1.61 15.29 9.34
CA VAL A 6 1.75 14.63 8.04
C VAL A 6 0.61 15.00 7.10
N PHE A 7 -0.62 15.07 7.60
CA PHE A 7 -1.76 15.52 6.80
C PHE A 7 -1.62 16.98 6.37
N GLU A 8 -1.21 17.87 7.27
CA GLU A 8 -0.93 19.27 6.95
C GLU A 8 0.17 19.40 5.88
N LEU A 9 1.25 18.60 5.96
CA LEU A 9 2.29 18.57 4.93
C LEU A 9 1.72 18.18 3.56
N VAL A 10 0.94 17.10 3.50
CA VAL A 10 0.35 16.61 2.23
C VAL A 10 -0.63 17.62 1.64
N GLU A 11 -1.48 18.24 2.46
CA GLU A 11 -2.49 19.22 2.00
C GLU A 11 -1.87 20.52 1.50
N ASN A 12 -0.74 20.92 2.07
CA ASN A 12 -0.04 22.15 1.68
C ASN A 12 1.02 21.94 0.59
N HIS A 13 1.34 20.68 0.24
CA HIS A 13 2.31 20.39 -0.81
C HIS A 13 1.75 20.79 -2.19
N SER A 14 2.38 21.77 -2.85
CA SER A 14 1.91 22.38 -4.12
C SER A 14 1.52 21.36 -5.18
N ASP A 15 2.35 20.33 -5.35
CA ASP A 15 2.15 19.36 -6.43
C ASP A 15 1.11 18.28 -6.11
N LEU A 16 0.88 17.98 -4.82
CA LEU A 16 -0.06 16.96 -4.37
C LEU A 16 -1.46 17.55 -4.16
N LYS A 17 -1.53 18.83 -3.78
CA LYS A 17 -2.77 19.56 -3.50
C LYS A 17 -3.86 19.38 -4.56
N PRO A 18 -3.59 19.46 -5.88
CA PRO A 18 -4.63 19.28 -6.90
C PRO A 18 -5.30 17.90 -6.91
N TYR A 19 -4.62 16.87 -6.39
CA TYR A 19 -5.19 15.54 -6.20
C TYR A 19 -5.85 15.43 -4.82
N VAL A 20 -5.16 15.87 -3.77
CA VAL A 20 -5.65 15.81 -2.39
C VAL A 20 -6.98 16.55 -2.21
N GLU A 21 -7.18 17.68 -2.90
CA GLU A 21 -8.44 18.45 -2.87
C GLU A 21 -9.62 17.71 -3.54
N LYS A 22 -9.34 16.77 -4.46
CA LYS A 22 -10.38 15.96 -5.12
C LYS A 22 -10.84 14.77 -4.29
N ILE A 23 -10.11 14.40 -3.24
CA ILE A 23 -10.51 13.32 -2.32
C ILE A 23 -11.86 13.71 -1.70
N LEU A 24 -12.85 12.81 -1.79
CA LEU A 24 -14.17 13.09 -1.26
C LEU A 24 -14.11 13.32 0.26
N LYS A 25 -14.82 14.36 0.75
CA LYS A 25 -14.87 14.72 2.18
C LYS A 25 -15.24 13.53 3.08
N LYS A 26 -16.06 12.59 2.60
CA LYS A 26 -16.45 11.39 3.35
C LYS A 26 -15.26 10.51 3.73
N TYR A 27 -14.21 10.50 2.92
CA TYR A 27 -12.99 9.73 3.14
C TYR A 27 -11.92 10.49 3.95
N LYS A 28 -12.14 11.78 4.24
CA LYS A 28 -11.30 12.58 5.15
C LYS A 28 -11.85 12.65 6.59
N LYS A 29 -12.90 11.88 6.92
CA LYS A 29 -13.62 12.01 8.20
C LYS A 29 -12.81 11.53 9.40
N THR A 30 -11.99 10.50 9.23
CA THR A 30 -11.15 9.96 10.31
C THR A 30 -9.71 9.91 9.83
N ASN A 31 -8.76 9.93 10.77
CA ASN A 31 -7.35 9.80 10.44
C ASN A 31 -7.06 8.50 9.66
N CYS A 32 -7.70 7.40 10.07
CA CYS A 32 -7.55 6.10 9.41
C CYS A 32 -8.08 6.14 7.96
N SER A 33 -9.30 6.62 7.73
CA SER A 33 -9.86 6.69 6.37
C SER A 33 -9.08 7.65 5.47
N TYR A 34 -8.54 8.73 6.04
CA TYR A 34 -7.76 9.67 5.26
C TYR A 34 -6.40 9.09 4.89
N LEU A 35 -5.73 8.42 5.83
CA LEU A 35 -4.49 7.73 5.58
C LEU A 35 -4.65 6.62 4.52
N GLU A 36 -5.73 5.86 4.58
CA GLU A 36 -6.11 4.90 3.52
C GLU A 36 -6.24 5.58 2.16
N SER A 37 -6.92 6.73 2.12
CA SER A 37 -7.09 7.51 0.89
C SER A 37 -5.77 8.01 0.31
N LEU A 38 -4.84 8.45 1.17
CA LEU A 38 -3.52 8.91 0.75
C LEU A 38 -2.64 7.74 0.26
N ASN A 39 -2.70 6.60 0.92
CA ASN A 39 -2.02 5.39 0.46
C ASN A 39 -2.55 4.95 -0.92
N HIS A 40 -3.88 4.88 -1.10
CA HIS A 40 -4.48 4.57 -2.41
C HIS A 40 -4.11 5.60 -3.47
N LEU A 41 -4.08 6.89 -3.11
CA LEU A 41 -3.62 7.95 -4.01
C LEU A 41 -2.18 7.70 -4.48
N ALA A 42 -1.27 7.26 -3.61
CA ALA A 42 0.10 6.95 -4.00
C ALA A 42 0.16 5.82 -5.04
N TYR A 43 -0.60 4.74 -4.84
CA TYR A 43 -0.72 3.66 -5.83
C TYR A 43 -1.29 4.16 -7.15
N LEU A 44 -2.38 4.93 -7.11
CA LEU A 44 -2.99 5.46 -8.33
C LEU A 44 -2.06 6.41 -9.08
N LEU A 45 -1.30 7.27 -8.38
CA LEU A 45 -0.29 8.13 -9.01
C LEU A 45 0.81 7.29 -9.68
N TYR A 46 1.30 6.25 -8.99
CA TYR A 46 2.30 5.34 -9.55
C TYR A 46 1.78 4.67 -10.83
N LEU A 47 0.58 4.08 -10.77
CA LEU A 47 -0.04 3.38 -11.89
C LEU A 47 -0.39 4.32 -13.04
N TYR A 48 -0.79 5.57 -12.73
CA TYR A 48 -1.04 6.61 -13.73
C TYR A 48 0.24 7.17 -14.38
N GLY A 49 1.42 6.68 -13.99
CA GLY A 49 2.72 7.10 -14.53
C GLY A 49 3.29 8.35 -13.86
N GLN A 50 2.63 8.90 -12.84
CA GLN A 50 3.08 10.05 -12.05
C GLN A 50 4.03 9.61 -10.93
N LYS A 51 5.11 8.90 -11.29
CA LYS A 51 6.02 8.24 -10.34
C LYS A 51 6.68 9.21 -9.35
N GLU A 52 7.09 10.39 -9.82
CA GLU A 52 7.68 11.42 -8.95
C GLU A 52 6.69 11.95 -7.91
N LEU A 53 5.42 12.13 -8.28
CA LEU A 53 4.38 12.56 -7.34
C LEU A 53 4.04 11.45 -6.34
N ALA A 54 3.96 10.20 -6.82
CA ALA A 54 3.79 9.04 -5.94
C ALA A 54 4.92 8.99 -4.91
N LYS A 55 6.18 9.10 -5.35
CA LYS A 55 7.35 9.10 -4.47
C LYS A 55 7.29 10.21 -3.42
N LYS A 56 7.01 11.45 -3.83
CA LYS A 56 6.85 12.58 -2.88
C LYS A 56 5.80 12.31 -1.81
N LEU A 57 4.66 11.75 -2.19
CA LEU A 57 3.61 11.39 -1.22
C LEU A 57 4.09 10.27 -0.27
N LEU A 58 4.74 9.24 -0.81
CA LEU A 58 5.28 8.14 -0.01
C LEU A 58 6.33 8.63 0.99
N ASP A 59 7.28 9.47 0.57
CA ASP A 59 8.32 10.06 1.43
C ASP A 59 7.72 10.85 2.61
N ILE A 60 6.54 11.46 2.43
CA ILE A 60 5.80 12.13 3.51
C ILE A 60 5.12 11.10 4.43
N LEU A 61 4.43 10.10 3.88
CA LEU A 61 3.72 9.07 4.65
C LEU A 61 4.66 8.22 5.51
N LEU A 62 5.88 7.94 5.04
CA LEU A 62 6.88 7.16 5.76
C LEU A 62 7.38 7.83 7.05
N GLN A 63 7.10 9.12 7.25
CA GLN A 63 7.45 9.84 8.48
C GLN A 63 6.52 9.53 9.66
N ILE A 64 5.46 8.74 9.44
CA ILE A 64 4.53 8.26 10.47
C ILE A 64 5.17 7.06 11.20
N PRO A 65 5.54 7.18 12.48
CA PRO A 65 6.09 6.07 13.24
C PRO A 65 5.01 5.04 13.58
N PHE A 66 5.44 3.81 13.88
CA PHE A 66 4.54 2.82 14.47
C PHE A 66 4.34 3.11 15.97
N GLU A 67 3.10 3.36 16.38
CA GLU A 67 2.73 3.69 17.78
C GLU A 67 1.83 2.61 18.43
N GLY A 68 1.81 1.39 17.90
CA GLY A 68 1.05 0.26 18.46
C GLY A 68 -0.29 -0.04 17.78
N ASP A 69 -0.82 0.86 16.95
CA ASP A 69 -2.06 0.66 16.18
C ASP A 69 -1.79 0.14 14.76
N TYR A 70 -1.92 -1.18 14.58
CA TYR A 70 -1.79 -1.80 13.26
C TYR A 70 -2.93 -1.45 12.29
N ASN A 71 -4.12 -1.11 12.80
CA ASN A 71 -5.27 -0.86 11.92
C ASN A 71 -5.01 0.36 11.04
N SER A 72 -4.46 1.43 11.63
CA SER A 72 -4.06 2.62 10.86
C SER A 72 -2.72 2.43 10.18
N TRP A 73 -1.75 1.78 10.85
CA TRP A 73 -0.39 1.68 10.34
C TRP A 73 -0.23 0.73 9.13
N THR A 74 -1.20 -0.15 8.87
CA THR A 74 -1.24 -0.98 7.64
C THR A 74 -1.10 -0.16 6.35
N PHE A 75 -1.62 1.06 6.33
CA PHE A 75 -1.51 1.94 5.16
C PHE A 75 -0.10 2.58 5.05
N VAL A 76 0.59 2.78 6.17
CA VAL A 76 2.02 3.17 6.16
C VAL A 76 2.86 1.98 5.70
N GLU A 77 2.56 0.78 6.20
CA GLU A 77 3.20 -0.47 5.78
C GLU A 77 3.12 -0.67 4.26
N SER A 78 1.91 -0.56 3.69
CA SER A 78 1.67 -0.63 2.25
C SER A 78 2.40 0.47 1.48
N SER A 79 2.52 1.68 2.05
CA SER A 79 3.27 2.78 1.43
C SER A 79 4.78 2.49 1.37
N ILE A 80 5.35 1.92 2.45
CA ILE A 80 6.74 1.47 2.48
C ILE A 80 6.99 0.43 1.38
N VAL A 81 6.08 -0.54 1.25
CA VAL A 81 6.15 -1.60 0.24
C VAL A 81 6.13 -1.03 -1.19
N LEU A 82 5.26 -0.07 -1.48
CA LEU A 82 5.21 0.58 -2.80
C LEU A 82 6.51 1.34 -3.10
N LEU A 83 7.04 2.11 -2.13
CA LEU A 83 8.29 2.83 -2.32
C LEU A 83 9.45 1.87 -2.58
N ALA A 84 9.52 0.80 -1.79
CA ALA A 84 10.52 -0.25 -1.94
C ALA A 84 10.49 -0.85 -3.35
N TYR A 85 9.31 -1.12 -3.91
CA TYR A 85 9.17 -1.61 -5.28
C TYR A 85 9.61 -0.57 -6.32
N MET A 86 9.23 0.70 -6.13
CA MET A 86 9.55 1.78 -7.06
C MET A 86 11.05 2.07 -7.19
N GLU A 87 11.82 1.90 -6.13
CA GLU A 87 13.25 2.24 -6.11
C GLU A 87 14.17 1.18 -6.73
N LYS A 88 13.64 0.04 -7.22
CA LYS A 88 14.37 -1.01 -7.97
C LYS A 88 15.79 -1.29 -7.43
N GLN A 89 15.81 -2.01 -6.33
CA GLN A 89 16.84 -1.86 -5.31
C GLN A 89 18.13 -2.65 -5.54
N THR A 90 19.25 -2.04 -5.15
CA THR A 90 20.47 -2.78 -4.75
C THR A 90 20.20 -3.53 -3.44
N GLU A 91 20.86 -4.67 -3.19
CA GLU A 91 20.67 -5.49 -1.96
C GLU A 91 20.66 -4.68 -0.65
N ASN A 92 21.52 -3.67 -0.52
CA ASN A 92 21.60 -2.83 0.69
C ASN A 92 20.30 -2.04 0.95
N GLN A 93 19.63 -1.55 -0.09
CA GLN A 93 18.38 -0.82 0.11
C GLN A 93 17.26 -1.76 0.55
N VAL A 94 17.23 -3.02 0.04
CA VAL A 94 16.15 -3.98 0.34
C VAL A 94 16.10 -4.24 1.84
N SER A 95 17.27 -4.42 2.43
CA SER A 95 17.42 -4.62 3.87
C SER A 95 16.86 -3.46 4.71
N ILE A 96 16.97 -2.20 4.24
CA ILE A 96 16.45 -1.02 4.96
C ILE A 96 14.92 -1.11 5.07
N TYR A 97 14.25 -1.40 3.95
CA TYR A 97 12.80 -1.51 3.92
C TYR A 97 12.29 -2.73 4.68
N GLN A 98 12.96 -3.88 4.55
CA GLN A 98 12.63 -5.07 5.35
C GLN A 98 12.75 -4.77 6.85
N ASN A 99 13.84 -4.14 7.29
CA ASN A 99 14.03 -3.77 8.69
C ASN A 99 12.94 -2.80 9.19
N LEU A 100 12.56 -1.81 8.39
CA LEU A 100 11.46 -0.89 8.72
C LEU A 100 10.15 -1.67 8.95
N LEU A 101 9.83 -2.61 8.07
CA LEU A 101 8.60 -3.43 8.12
C LEU A 101 8.62 -4.49 9.24
N LEU A 102 9.79 -5.00 9.60
CA LEU A 102 9.94 -5.99 10.68
C LEU A 102 9.97 -5.33 12.07
N SER A 103 10.42 -4.07 12.19
CA SER A 103 10.56 -3.39 13.47
C SER A 103 9.27 -3.35 14.34
N PRO A 104 8.05 -3.20 13.78
CA PRO A 104 6.82 -3.24 14.58
C PRO A 104 6.54 -4.63 15.17
N LEU A 105 6.96 -5.71 14.50
CA LEU A 105 6.75 -7.09 14.95
C LEU A 105 7.47 -7.38 16.27
N ASP A 106 8.55 -6.65 16.54
CA ASP A 106 9.40 -6.81 17.72
C ASP A 106 9.04 -5.84 18.86
N SER A 107 8.00 -5.03 18.70
CA SER A 107 7.53 -4.14 19.76
C SER A 107 6.52 -4.83 20.72
N GLY A 108 6.40 -4.32 21.94
CA GLY A 108 5.49 -4.84 22.96
C GLY A 108 6.02 -6.07 23.73
N GLU A 109 5.14 -6.76 24.44
CA GLU A 109 5.48 -7.94 25.25
C GLU A 109 5.79 -9.19 24.40
N GLU A 110 6.49 -10.16 24.98
CA GLU A 110 6.89 -11.41 24.29
C GLU A 110 5.71 -12.18 23.67
N SER A 111 4.58 -12.24 24.36
CA SER A 111 3.35 -12.87 23.87
C SER A 111 2.82 -12.15 22.62
N THR A 112 2.80 -10.81 22.64
CA THR A 112 2.41 -9.95 21.51
C THR A 112 3.34 -10.12 20.33
N ARG A 113 4.67 -10.13 20.55
CA ARG A 113 5.68 -10.35 19.50
C ARG A 113 5.48 -11.70 18.80
N LYS A 114 5.26 -12.78 19.58
CA LYS A 114 4.98 -14.12 19.03
C LYS A 114 3.74 -14.14 18.14
N ILE A 115 2.66 -13.45 18.54
CA ILE A 115 1.44 -13.37 17.73
C ILE A 115 1.71 -12.62 16.42
N ARG A 116 2.39 -11.48 16.48
CA ARG A 116 2.72 -10.66 15.30
C ARG A 116 3.61 -11.40 14.31
N ARG A 117 4.67 -12.06 14.80
CA ARG A 117 5.55 -12.90 13.98
C ARG A 117 4.78 -14.05 13.32
N ARG A 118 3.83 -14.68 14.03
CA ARG A 118 2.96 -15.72 13.44
C ARG A 118 2.03 -15.16 12.36
N VAL A 119 1.47 -13.96 12.55
CA VAL A 119 0.65 -13.30 11.53
C VAL A 119 1.49 -12.99 10.29
N HIS A 120 2.69 -12.45 10.47
CA HIS A 120 3.62 -12.19 9.38
C HIS A 120 4.01 -13.47 8.63
N GLN A 121 4.30 -14.57 9.33
CA GLN A 121 4.61 -15.84 8.66
C GLN A 121 3.43 -16.37 7.83
N ARG A 122 2.19 -16.29 8.34
CA ARG A 122 1.00 -16.66 7.56
C ARG A 122 0.84 -15.82 6.31
N PHE A 123 1.17 -14.53 6.40
CA PHE A 123 1.22 -13.66 5.23
C PHE A 123 2.25 -14.16 4.21
N LEU A 124 3.49 -14.46 4.64
CA LEU A 124 4.56 -14.98 3.78
C LEU A 124 4.24 -16.34 3.13
N ASN A 125 3.39 -17.13 3.79
CA ASN A 125 2.90 -18.40 3.25
C ASN A 125 1.78 -18.22 2.20
N GLY A 126 1.29 -17.00 2.00
CA GLY A 126 0.22 -16.69 1.04
C GLY A 126 -1.19 -16.90 1.56
N ASP A 127 -1.40 -17.12 2.86
CA ASP A 127 -2.71 -17.49 3.46
C ASP A 127 -3.84 -16.48 3.13
N THR A 128 -3.50 -15.21 2.84
CA THR A 128 -4.47 -14.15 2.52
C THR A 128 -4.70 -13.92 1.03
N LEU A 129 -3.87 -14.48 0.15
CA LEU A 129 -3.93 -14.21 -1.29
C LEU A 129 -5.19 -14.79 -1.94
N GLU A 130 -5.53 -16.04 -1.63
CA GLU A 130 -6.71 -16.71 -2.18
C GLU A 130 -8.01 -15.98 -1.81
N GLN A 131 -8.08 -15.46 -0.59
CA GLN A 131 -9.24 -14.69 -0.12
C GLN A 131 -9.39 -13.40 -0.92
N LYS A 132 -8.30 -12.69 -1.21
CA LYS A 132 -8.33 -11.47 -2.03
C LYS A 132 -8.70 -11.77 -3.48
N LEU A 133 -8.16 -12.84 -4.06
CA LEU A 133 -8.55 -13.28 -5.41
C LEU A 133 -10.05 -13.58 -5.48
N ALA A 134 -10.59 -14.33 -4.53
CA ALA A 134 -12.03 -14.61 -4.47
C ALA A 134 -12.86 -13.31 -4.36
N LYS A 135 -12.36 -12.28 -3.65
CA LYS A 135 -13.03 -10.97 -3.58
C LYS A 135 -13.00 -10.20 -4.90
N ILE A 136 -11.90 -10.30 -5.66
CA ILE A 136 -11.81 -9.74 -7.01
C ILE A 136 -12.84 -10.40 -7.92
N GLU A 137 -12.92 -11.74 -7.92
CA GLU A 137 -13.85 -12.51 -8.75
C GLU A 137 -15.32 -12.27 -8.40
N GLN A 138 -15.61 -12.06 -7.12
CA GLN A 138 -16.97 -11.80 -6.60
C GLN A 138 -17.36 -10.32 -6.66
N ALA A 139 -16.49 -9.42 -7.12
CA ALA A 139 -16.77 -8.00 -7.16
C ALA A 139 -17.95 -7.70 -8.10
N SER A 140 -19.04 -7.17 -7.53
CA SER A 140 -20.25 -6.83 -8.29
C SER A 140 -20.19 -5.48 -8.98
N THR A 141 -19.16 -4.68 -8.67
CA THR A 141 -18.95 -3.35 -9.25
C THR A 141 -17.50 -3.20 -9.66
N PHE A 142 -17.30 -2.43 -10.73
CA PHE A 142 -15.97 -2.09 -11.22
C PHE A 142 -15.10 -1.44 -10.13
N THR A 143 -15.64 -0.46 -9.39
CA THR A 143 -14.89 0.21 -8.32
C THR A 143 -14.43 -0.78 -7.24
N SER A 144 -15.30 -1.71 -6.83
CA SER A 144 -14.92 -2.73 -5.85
C SER A 144 -13.84 -3.69 -6.39
N GLU A 145 -13.90 -4.07 -7.67
CA GLU A 145 -12.86 -4.91 -8.29
C GLU A 145 -11.49 -4.23 -8.22
N ILE A 146 -11.43 -2.93 -8.55
CA ILE A 146 -10.20 -2.13 -8.51
C ILE A 146 -9.63 -2.04 -7.11
N GLU A 147 -10.47 -1.75 -6.12
CA GLU A 147 -10.06 -1.69 -4.71
C GLU A 147 -9.43 -3.01 -4.27
N TRP A 148 -10.07 -4.15 -4.59
CA TRP A 148 -9.51 -5.46 -4.27
C TRP A 148 -8.22 -5.77 -5.03
N ARG A 149 -8.11 -5.37 -6.30
CA ARG A 149 -6.88 -5.53 -7.08
C ARG A 149 -5.73 -4.69 -6.53
N LEU A 150 -5.99 -3.48 -6.03
CA LEU A 150 -4.97 -2.66 -5.37
C LEU A 150 -4.49 -3.31 -4.07
N LEU A 151 -5.40 -3.83 -3.25
CA LEU A 151 -5.05 -4.57 -2.03
C LEU A 151 -4.31 -5.87 -2.32
N TYR A 152 -4.62 -6.53 -3.44
CA TYR A 152 -3.93 -7.72 -3.89
C TYR A 152 -2.53 -7.41 -4.41
N LEU A 153 -2.38 -6.34 -5.21
CA LEU A 153 -1.08 -5.83 -5.64
C LEU A 153 -0.19 -5.48 -4.45
N ALA A 154 -0.71 -4.79 -3.44
CA ALA A 154 0.06 -4.47 -2.23
C ALA A 154 0.62 -5.72 -1.52
N ASP A 155 -0.16 -6.79 -1.44
CA ASP A 155 0.31 -8.06 -0.87
C ASP A 155 1.41 -8.69 -1.72
N LEU A 156 1.21 -8.75 -3.04
CA LEU A 156 2.21 -9.31 -3.95
C LEU A 156 3.54 -8.55 -3.88
N LEU A 157 3.49 -7.21 -3.85
CA LEU A 157 4.70 -6.39 -3.70
C LEU A 157 5.44 -6.67 -2.39
N LYS A 158 4.69 -6.88 -1.30
CA LYS A 158 5.29 -7.24 0.00
C LYS A 158 5.89 -8.65 -0.04
N LEU A 159 5.22 -9.61 -0.66
CA LEU A 159 5.75 -10.96 -0.84
C LEU A 159 7.03 -10.97 -1.67
N GLN A 160 7.09 -10.16 -2.74
CA GLN A 160 8.31 -9.97 -3.52
C GLN A 160 9.43 -9.37 -2.66
N LEU A 161 9.13 -8.37 -1.83
CA LEU A 161 10.12 -7.74 -0.95
C LEU A 161 10.72 -8.74 0.05
N PHE A 162 9.98 -9.79 0.41
CA PHE A 162 10.41 -10.87 1.31
C PHE A 162 10.58 -12.21 0.55
N SER A 163 10.98 -12.19 -0.73
CA SER A 163 11.02 -13.42 -1.55
C SER A 163 11.92 -14.51 -0.96
N ALA A 164 13.02 -14.14 -0.29
CA ALA A 164 13.92 -15.08 0.38
C ALA A 164 13.29 -15.80 1.60
N GLU A 165 12.23 -15.24 2.18
CA GLU A 165 11.52 -15.77 3.36
C GLU A 165 10.13 -16.34 3.02
N SER A 166 9.60 -15.97 1.85
CA SER A 166 8.35 -16.46 1.28
C SER A 166 8.46 -17.93 0.89
N THR A 167 7.38 -18.70 1.07
CA THR A 167 7.30 -20.09 0.58
C THR A 167 6.80 -20.16 -0.87
N LEU A 168 6.40 -19.02 -1.44
CA LEU A 168 5.85 -18.91 -2.78
C LEU A 168 6.96 -18.69 -3.81
N ASP A 169 6.71 -19.14 -5.04
CA ASP A 169 7.64 -18.98 -6.15
C ASP A 169 7.78 -17.49 -6.54
N GLU A 170 9.03 -17.00 -6.59
CA GLU A 170 9.31 -15.59 -6.88
C GLU A 170 8.90 -15.20 -8.30
N ALA A 171 9.07 -16.11 -9.28
CA ALA A 171 8.69 -15.84 -10.66
C ALA A 171 7.16 -15.79 -10.82
N ASP A 172 6.42 -16.64 -10.12
CA ASP A 172 4.96 -16.58 -10.06
C ASP A 172 4.47 -15.27 -9.42
N ILE A 173 5.06 -14.84 -8.30
CA ILE A 173 4.75 -13.54 -7.68
C ILE A 173 5.00 -12.40 -8.66
N GLN A 174 6.18 -12.38 -9.31
CA GLN A 174 6.53 -11.33 -10.27
C GLN A 174 5.56 -11.28 -11.45
N SER A 175 5.19 -12.43 -12.01
CA SER A 175 4.20 -12.52 -13.09
C SER A 175 2.84 -11.95 -12.67
N LYS A 176 2.37 -12.28 -11.45
CA LYS A 176 1.12 -11.74 -10.89
C LYS A 176 1.19 -10.23 -10.68
N ILE A 177 2.33 -9.69 -10.24
CA ILE A 177 2.54 -8.24 -10.08
C ILE A 177 2.39 -7.55 -11.44
N GLU A 178 3.04 -8.07 -12.48
CA GLU A 178 2.99 -7.51 -13.84
C GLU A 178 1.55 -7.53 -14.38
N GLU A 179 0.85 -8.65 -14.22
CA GLU A 179 -0.56 -8.79 -14.60
C GLU A 179 -1.44 -7.74 -13.90
N GLN A 180 -1.30 -7.59 -12.57
CA GLN A 180 -2.11 -6.63 -11.82
C GLN A 180 -1.79 -5.18 -12.22
N ILE A 181 -0.52 -4.84 -12.42
CA ILE A 181 -0.12 -3.51 -12.88
C ILE A 181 -0.73 -3.21 -14.25
N GLU A 182 -0.58 -4.12 -15.23
CA GLU A 182 -1.13 -3.94 -16.57
C GLU A 182 -2.66 -3.76 -16.54
N ARG A 183 -3.34 -4.60 -15.76
CA ARG A 183 -4.79 -4.56 -15.61
C ARG A 183 -5.25 -3.23 -15.01
N LEU A 184 -4.64 -2.82 -13.89
CA LEU A 184 -4.94 -1.55 -13.21
C LEU A 184 -4.61 -0.33 -14.07
N GLN A 185 -3.51 -0.35 -14.81
CA GLN A 185 -3.14 0.72 -15.74
C GLN A 185 -4.14 0.85 -16.89
N SER A 186 -4.57 -0.27 -17.47
CA SER A 186 -5.59 -0.30 -18.52
C SER A 186 -6.89 0.33 -18.02
N PHE A 187 -7.32 -0.02 -16.81
CA PHE A 187 -8.50 0.55 -16.17
C PHE A 187 -8.40 2.06 -15.94
N ILE A 188 -7.27 2.54 -15.42
CA ILE A 188 -7.04 3.97 -15.20
C ILE A 188 -7.03 4.72 -16.54
N LYS A 189 -6.47 4.13 -17.60
CA LYS A 189 -6.46 4.72 -18.95
C LYS A 189 -7.86 4.86 -19.53
N GLU A 190 -8.74 3.89 -19.30
CA GLU A 190 -10.11 3.88 -19.82
C GLU A 190 -11.05 4.82 -19.06
N GLN A 191 -11.01 4.80 -17.72
CA GLN A 191 -11.99 5.49 -16.88
C GLN A 191 -11.47 6.80 -16.28
N GLY A 192 -10.15 6.98 -16.28
CA GLY A 192 -9.47 8.10 -15.63
C GLY A 192 -9.32 7.89 -14.12
N ILE A 193 -8.22 8.40 -13.56
CA ILE A 193 -7.90 8.24 -12.14
C ILE A 193 -9.01 8.73 -11.19
N VAL A 194 -9.75 9.79 -11.58
CA VAL A 194 -10.81 10.42 -10.76
C VAL A 194 -12.10 9.60 -10.68
N SER A 195 -12.22 8.51 -11.44
CA SER A 195 -13.38 7.60 -11.35
C SER A 195 -13.23 6.56 -10.25
N LEU A 196 -12.10 6.54 -9.53
CA LEU A 196 -11.73 5.52 -8.56
C LEU A 196 -11.73 6.09 -7.14
N PHE A 197 -11.80 5.21 -6.14
CA PHE A 197 -11.48 5.59 -4.76
C PHE A 197 -10.06 6.17 -4.72
N PRO A 198 -9.81 7.31 -4.03
CA PRO A 198 -10.71 8.01 -3.11
C PRO A 198 -11.47 9.23 -3.70
N PHE A 199 -11.49 9.38 -5.02
CA PHE A 199 -12.17 10.49 -5.71
C PHE A 199 -13.65 10.24 -5.98
N LYS A 200 -14.03 8.95 -6.02
CA LYS A 200 -15.40 8.48 -6.22
C LYS A 200 -15.75 7.47 -5.14
N GLY A 201 -17.05 7.27 -4.92
CA GLY A 201 -17.55 6.15 -4.12
C GLY A 201 -19.03 6.01 -4.21
#